data_AF-A0A3G4VKE8-F1
#
_entry.id   AF-A0A3G4VKE8-F1
#
_cell.length_a   1.000
_cell.length_b   1.000
_cell.length_c   1.000
_cell.angle_alpha   90.00
_cell.angle_beta   90.00
_cell.angle_gamma   90.00
#
_symmetry.space_group_name_H-M   'P 1'
#
loop_
_entity.id
_entity.type
_entity.pdbx_description
1 polymer ?
#
loop_
_entity_poly.entity_id
_entity_poly.type
_entity_poly.pdbx_seq_one_letter_code
_entity_poly.pdbx_strand_id
1 'polypeptide(L)'
;MKAPQRKDRIEDLLQGVAKEVHAYLHECGRSTSDGWVSSVTIQKQLGLKHHCNPIGCSNDTPKSWVFSVIMRKLQDQGKVEYKKVGSRVTYRSRTFVH
;
A
#
# COMPACT_ATOMS: atom_id res chain seq x y z
N MET A 1 30.31 4.30 12.37
CA MET A 1 29.12 3.91 11.59
C MET A 1 29.23 4.52 10.20
N LYS A 2 28.98 3.77 9.12
CA LYS A 2 28.91 4.36 7.77
C LYS A 2 27.67 5.25 7.68
N ALA A 3 27.80 6.43 7.08
CA ALA A 3 26.65 7.29 6.82
C ALA A 3 25.65 6.56 5.91
N PRO A 4 24.33 6.69 6.15
CA PRO A 4 23.31 6.05 5.32
C PRO A 4 23.43 6.53 3.87
N GLN A 5 23.34 5.58 2.94
CA GLN A 5 23.37 5.86 1.52
C GLN A 5 22.01 6.41 1.07
N ARG A 6 21.97 7.08 -0.08
CA ARG A 6 20.71 7.61 -0.64
C ARG A 6 19.63 6.52 -0.79
N LYS A 7 20.03 5.29 -1.14
CA LYS A 7 19.13 4.14 -1.25
C LYS A 7 18.47 3.80 0.09
N ASP A 8 19.21 3.90 1.20
CA ASP A 8 18.70 3.57 2.53
C ASP A 8 17.63 4.60 2.93
N ARG A 9 17.88 5.89 2.62
CA ARG A 9 16.89 6.95 2.83
C ARG A 9 15.63 6.77 1.97
N ILE A 10 15.76 6.32 0.72
CA ILE A 10 14.61 6.02 -0.14
C ILE A 10 13.80 4.87 0.48
N GLU A 11 14.48 3.83 0.97
CA GLU A 11 13.84 2.70 1.64
C GLU A 11 13.10 3.12 2.91
N ASP A 12 13.68 4.02 3.72
CA ASP A 12 13.03 4.58 4.89
C ASP A 12 11.76 5.37 4.54
N LEU A 13 11.77 6.14 3.45
CA LEU A 13 10.59 6.86 2.98
C LEU A 13 9.49 5.89 2.52
N LEU A 14 9.84 4.85 1.75
CA LEU A 14 8.90 3.80 1.36
C LEU A 14 8.35 3.07 2.58
N GLN A 15 9.19 2.81 3.59
CA GLN A 15 8.76 2.23 4.85
C GLN A 15 7.83 3.17 5.64
N GLY A 16 8.05 4.48 5.60
CA GLY A 16 7.16 5.49 6.15
C GLY A 16 5.78 5.43 5.51
N VAL A 17 5.71 5.46 4.17
CA VAL A 17 4.44 5.30 3.43
C VAL A 17 3.76 3.97 3.77
N ALA A 18 4.53 2.88 3.90
CA ALA A 18 3.98 1.58 4.27
C ALA A 18 3.35 1.57 5.67
N LYS A 19 3.93 2.30 6.64
CA LYS A 19 3.34 2.44 7.99
C LYS A 19 2.00 3.16 7.93
N GLU A 20 1.91 4.26 7.18
CA GLU A 20 0.66 5.02 7.01
C GLU A 20 -0.43 4.16 6.34
N VAL A 21 -0.08 3.45 5.26
CA VAL A 21 -1.03 2.55 4.57
C VAL A 21 -1.51 1.44 5.50
N HIS A 22 -0.61 0.87 6.31
CA HIS A 22 -0.96 -0.19 7.26
C HIS A 22 -1.86 0.33 8.39
N ALA A 23 -1.58 1.52 8.92
CA ALA A 23 -2.40 2.17 9.95
C ALA A 23 -3.83 2.39 9.44
N TYR A 24 -3.96 3.00 8.26
CA TYR A 24 -5.26 3.20 7.62
C TYR A 24 -6.02 1.89 7.38
N LEU A 25 -5.32 0.85 6.91
CA LEU A 25 -5.92 -0.48 6.69
C LEU A 25 -6.44 -1.08 8.00
N HIS A 26 -5.67 -0.97 9.08
CA HIS A 26 -6.05 -1.45 10.40
C HIS A 26 -7.26 -0.69 10.96
N GLU A 27 -7.28 0.64 10.85
CA GLU A 27 -8.41 1.48 11.25
C GLU A 27 -9.69 1.11 10.48
N CYS A 28 -9.60 1.01 9.16
CA CYS A 28 -10.74 0.65 8.32
C CYS A 28 -11.24 -0.77 8.59
N GLY A 29 -10.32 -1.72 8.79
CA GLY A 29 -10.65 -3.12 9.05
C GLY A 29 -11.40 -3.32 10.37
N ARG A 30 -11.18 -2.48 11.39
CA ARG A 30 -11.95 -2.51 12.64
C ARG A 30 -13.41 -2.12 12.47
N SER A 31 -13.73 -1.38 11.41
CA SER A 31 -15.09 -0.96 11.08
C SER A 31 -15.81 -1.91 10.12
N THR A 32 -15.13 -2.94 9.58
CA THR A 32 -15.75 -3.96 8.73
C THR A 32 -15.99 -5.25 9.50
N SER A 33 -17.05 -5.99 9.15
CA SER A 33 -17.40 -7.23 9.86
C SER A 33 -16.41 -8.37 9.65
N ASP A 34 -15.65 -8.35 8.55
CA ASP A 34 -14.70 -9.41 8.16
C ASP A 34 -13.24 -8.93 8.11
N GLY A 35 -12.98 -7.66 8.46
CA GLY A 35 -11.66 -7.03 8.44
C GLY A 35 -11.10 -6.74 7.03
N TRP A 36 -11.83 -7.09 5.96
CA TRP A 36 -11.35 -6.89 4.59
C TRP A 36 -11.72 -5.50 4.08
N VAL A 37 -10.75 -4.82 3.50
CA VAL A 37 -10.88 -3.48 2.91
C VAL A 37 -10.54 -3.55 1.43
N SER A 38 -11.36 -2.89 0.59
CA SER A 38 -11.13 -2.91 -0.86
C SER A 38 -9.88 -2.11 -1.26
N SER A 39 -9.11 -2.65 -2.19
CA SER A 39 -7.95 -1.95 -2.77
C SER A 39 -8.31 -0.61 -3.40
N VAL A 40 -9.49 -0.52 -4.02
CA VAL A 40 -10.02 0.72 -4.60
C VAL A 40 -10.24 1.77 -3.52
N THR A 41 -10.80 1.38 -2.37
CA THR A 41 -11.00 2.28 -1.22
C THR A 41 -9.67 2.80 -0.71
N ILE A 42 -8.71 1.92 -0.45
CA ILE A 42 -7.39 2.30 0.09
C ILE A 42 -6.68 3.28 -0.87
N GLN A 43 -6.64 2.95 -2.16
CA GLN A 43 -6.00 3.79 -3.18
C GLN A 43 -6.66 5.16 -3.30
N LYS A 44 -8.00 5.22 -3.25
CA LYS A 44 -8.74 6.48 -3.36
C LYS A 44 -8.51 7.35 -2.13
N GLN A 45 -8.63 6.79 -0.94
CA GLN A 45 -8.60 7.55 0.32
C GLN A 45 -7.19 8.04 0.65
N LEU A 46 -6.16 7.28 0.30
CA LEU A 46 -4.77 7.67 0.52
C LEU A 46 -4.11 8.34 -0.70
N GLY A 47 -4.86 8.58 -1.78
CA GLY A 47 -4.34 9.28 -2.96
C GLY A 47 -3.19 8.55 -3.68
N LEU A 48 -3.18 7.21 -3.69
CA LEU A 48 -2.04 6.39 -4.15
C LEU A 48 -2.05 6.07 -5.66
N LYS A 49 -2.83 6.82 -6.43
CA LYS A 49 -2.81 6.76 -7.89
C LYS A 49 -2.15 8.02 -8.42
N HIS A 50 -1.03 7.83 -9.12
CA HIS A 50 -0.24 8.93 -9.65
C HIS A 50 -0.01 8.77 -11.14
N HIS A 51 0.15 9.89 -11.83
CA HIS A 51 0.75 9.90 -13.16
C HIS A 51 2.21 9.46 -13.04
N CYS A 52 2.58 8.42 -13.79
CA CYS A 52 3.91 7.80 -13.69
C CYS A 52 4.75 8.03 -14.94
N ASN A 53 4.17 8.61 -15.99
CA ASN A 53 4.86 8.92 -17.21
C ASN A 53 5.19 10.43 -17.26
N PRO A 54 6.22 10.84 -18.02
CA PRO A 54 6.46 12.24 -18.29
C PRO A 54 5.24 12.94 -18.90
N ILE A 55 5.12 14.23 -18.62
CA ILE A 55 4.10 15.09 -19.23
C ILE A 55 4.29 15.05 -20.76
N GLY A 56 3.18 14.83 -21.48
CA GLY A 56 3.17 14.74 -22.95
C GLY A 56 3.12 13.31 -23.50
N CYS A 57 3.23 12.27 -22.66
CA CYS A 57 2.96 10.91 -23.10
C CYS A 57 1.47 10.69 -23.41
N SER A 58 1.17 10.18 -24.61
CA SER A 58 -0.20 9.98 -25.11
C SER A 58 -1.05 9.02 -24.27
N ASN A 59 -0.42 8.12 -23.50
CA ASN A 59 -1.09 7.11 -22.68
C ASN A 59 -0.94 7.38 -21.17
N ASP A 60 -0.68 8.63 -20.79
CA ASP A 60 -0.52 9.00 -19.39
C ASP A 60 -1.86 8.92 -18.63
N THR A 61 -1.97 7.91 -17.79
CA THR A 61 -3.14 7.64 -16.95
C THR A 61 -2.66 7.27 -15.56
N PRO A 62 -3.36 7.70 -14.49
CA PRO A 62 -2.95 7.38 -13.12
C PRO A 62 -2.78 5.88 -12.90
N LYS A 63 -1.60 5.48 -12.43
CA LYS A 63 -1.27 4.09 -12.08
C LYS A 63 -1.12 3.93 -10.58
N SER A 64 -1.32 2.71 -10.12
CA SER A 64 -1.24 2.31 -8.71
C SER A 64 0.07 1.57 -8.38
N TRP A 65 1.16 1.84 -9.10
CA TRP A 65 2.45 1.18 -8.88
C TRP A 65 2.97 1.37 -7.45
N VAL A 66 2.87 2.60 -6.92
CA VAL A 66 3.25 2.90 -5.53
C VAL A 66 2.45 2.03 -4.55
N PHE A 67 1.13 1.97 -4.71
CA PHE A 67 0.29 1.10 -3.90
C PHE A 67 0.72 -0.37 -3.98
N SER A 68 0.98 -0.89 -5.18
CA SER A 68 1.42 -2.28 -5.37
C SER A 68 2.75 -2.57 -4.67
N VAL A 69 3.73 -1.67 -4.76
CA VAL A 69 5.03 -1.79 -4.06
C VAL A 69 4.82 -1.80 -2.55
N ILE A 70 4.01 -0.89 -2.03
CA ILE A 70 3.74 -0.77 -0.59
C ILE A 70 3.02 -2.01 -0.05
N MET A 71 1.98 -2.50 -0.73
CA MET A 71 1.26 -3.69 -0.28
C MET A 71 2.13 -4.93 -0.34
N ARG A 72 2.99 -5.05 -1.36
CA ARG A 72 3.95 -6.16 -1.43
C ARG A 72 4.95 -6.11 -0.27
N LYS A 73 5.49 -4.92 0.04
CA LYS A 73 6.39 -4.72 1.17
C LYS A 73 5.73 -5.09 2.50
N LEU A 74 4.48 -4.67 2.73
CA LEU A 74 3.72 -5.06 3.92
C LEU A 74 3.45 -6.56 3.99
N GLN A 75 3.22 -7.20 2.84
CA GLN A 75 2.99 -8.64 2.75
C GLN A 75 4.27 -9.42 3.07
N ASP A 76 5.42 -8.99 2.53
CA ASP A 76 6.73 -9.57 2.84
C ASP A 76 7.09 -9.43 4.34
N GLN A 77 6.56 -8.39 5.01
CA GLN A 77 6.66 -8.19 6.46
C GLN A 77 5.65 -9.01 7.28
N GLY A 78 4.78 -9.78 6.63
CA GLY A 78 3.72 -10.53 7.30
C GLY A 78 2.65 -9.64 7.96
N LYS A 79 2.53 -8.38 7.56
CA LYS A 79 1.58 -7.41 8.17
C LYS A 79 0.21 -7.38 7.50
N VAL A 80 0.09 -7.87 6.28
CA VAL A 80 -1.18 -7.84 5.54
C VAL A 80 -1.45 -9.16 4.84
N GLU A 81 -2.74 -9.43 4.65
CA GLU A 81 -3.23 -10.49 3.78
C GLU A 81 -3.91 -9.91 2.56
N TYR A 82 -3.94 -10.72 1.51
CA TYR A 82 -4.50 -10.38 0.20
C TYR A 82 -5.55 -11.41 -0.19
N LYS A 83 -6.67 -10.93 -0.73
CA LYS A 83 -7.74 -11.76 -1.28
C LYS A 83 -8.23 -11.14 -2.58
N LYS A 84 -8.37 -11.96 -3.62
CA LYS A 84 -8.99 -11.57 -4.90
C LYS A 84 -10.16 -12.49 -5.22
N VAL A 85 -11.32 -11.91 -5.48
CA VAL A 85 -12.53 -12.61 -5.89
C VAL A 85 -13.05 -11.93 -7.16
N GLY A 86 -12.97 -12.63 -8.29
CA GLY A 86 -13.20 -12.03 -9.61
C GLY A 86 -12.25 -10.85 -9.86
N SER A 87 -12.80 -9.67 -10.16
CA SER A 87 -12.04 -8.43 -10.34
C SER A 87 -11.76 -7.67 -9.04
N ARG A 88 -12.40 -8.05 -7.92
CA ARG A 88 -12.28 -7.34 -6.65
C ARG A 88 -11.06 -7.81 -5.89
N VAL A 89 -10.18 -6.86 -5.58
CA VAL A 89 -9.01 -7.06 -4.73
C VAL A 89 -9.26 -6.40 -3.38
N THR A 90 -9.05 -7.16 -2.31
CA THR A 90 -9.20 -6.74 -0.91
C THR A 90 -7.96 -7.11 -0.10
N TYR A 91 -7.70 -6.35 0.94
CA TYR A 91 -6.63 -6.60 1.90
C TYR A 91 -7.15 -6.53 3.32
N ARG A 92 -6.45 -7.17 4.27
CA ARG A 92 -6.70 -6.99 5.70
C ARG A 92 -5.38 -6.90 6.44
N SER A 93 -5.36 -6.14 7.54
CA SER A 93 -4.22 -6.16 8.46
C SER A 93 -4.17 -7.50 9.18
N ARG A 94 -2.95 -8.05 9.37
CA ARG A 94 -2.73 -9.17 10.28
C ARG A 94 -2.54 -8.61 11.68
N THR A 95 -3.51 -8.84 12.55
CA THR A 95 -3.31 -8.69 13.98
C THR A 95 -2.50 -9.90 14.44
N PHE A 96 -1.25 -9.68 14.86
CA PHE A 96 -0.52 -10.71 15.59
C PHE A 96 -1.25 -10.93 16.92
N VAL A 97 -1.89 -12.09 17.06
CA VAL A 97 -2.34 -12.56 18.36
C VAL A 97 -1.08 -13.06 19.05
N HIS A 98 -0.55 -12.27 19.99
CA HIS A 98 0.48 -12.73 20.93
C HIS A 98 -0.21 -13.42 22.10
#